data_AF-A0A2H1WQB3-F1
#
_entry.id   AF-A0A2H1WQB3-F1
#
_cell.length_a   1.000
_cell.length_b   1.000
_cell.length_c   1.000
_cell.angle_alpha   90.00
_cell.angle_beta   90.00
_cell.angle_gamma   90.00
#
_symmetry.space_group_name_H-M   'P 1'
#
loop_
_entity.id
_entity.type
_entity.pdbx_description
1 polymer ?
#
loop_
_entity_poly.entity_id
_entity_poly.type
_entity_poly.pdbx_seq_one_letter_code
_entity_poly.pdbx_strand_id
1 'polypeptide(L)'
;MDVVEVITIMEGKDESSKRRPKSLSLKDVQALFRPFQIVEAIFVLTRYQIKGNLVVQNSLFYNIFSGIFGISLTACLVFVNLQSSYAEVLTGLDFVKFFCDVQEMLLLSVGNLISYVTNVIKAPSNVLLPSITQNLCEIICLHGQGHIFKKFVFINWVWVVYSVLSEGLWIIIFKYAFHNLFEVDQVVSFIIYIIYDTHVLYGASIIKLMRIALQMWINDARKSDFSSDSEKEDYWNNMFAVYMEIFDAYKTVADAFHPAILFYYIKILDNTIFSIYLRVEIGKLDTEDSFIKLLAITLVSLCWLYKDLLIMITFSVMCEKFYTAMREAKSICSQLIASKRSS
;
A
#
# COMPACT_ATOMS: atom_id res chain seq x y z
N MET A 1 2.68 -29.37 10.38
CA MET A 1 2.39 -30.37 9.34
C MET A 1 1.53 -29.61 8.35
N ASP A 2 2.19 -28.91 7.45
CA ASP A 2 1.58 -27.82 6.70
C ASP A 2 0.87 -28.40 5.49
N VAL A 3 -0.46 -28.34 5.51
CA VAL A 3 -1.29 -28.65 4.35
C VAL A 3 -1.01 -27.55 3.34
N VAL A 4 -0.09 -27.83 2.41
CA VAL A 4 0.12 -26.99 1.24
C VAL A 4 -1.15 -27.13 0.40
N GLU A 5 -2.05 -26.17 0.49
CA GLU A 5 -3.19 -26.05 -0.41
C GLU A 5 -2.65 -25.75 -1.81
N VAL A 6 -2.43 -26.82 -2.59
CA VAL A 6 -2.10 -26.70 -4.01
C VAL A 6 -3.41 -26.39 -4.74
N ILE A 7 -3.69 -25.10 -4.92
CA ILE A 7 -4.79 -24.64 -5.77
C ILE A 7 -4.46 -25.07 -7.20
N THR A 8 -5.07 -26.17 -7.62
CA THR A 8 -4.87 -26.73 -8.96
C THR A 8 -5.87 -26.04 -9.88
N ILE A 9 -5.39 -25.17 -10.77
CA ILE A 9 -6.23 -24.51 -11.78
C ILE A 9 -6.76 -25.60 -12.71
N MET A 10 -8.07 -25.86 -12.69
CA MET A 10 -8.70 -26.88 -13.52
C MET A 10 -8.69 -26.47 -15.00
N GLU A 11 -7.82 -27.10 -15.80
CA GLU A 11 -7.90 -27.03 -17.26
C GLU A 11 -9.03 -27.94 -17.77
N GLY A 12 -10.23 -27.38 -17.91
CA GLY A 12 -11.34 -28.04 -18.60
C GLY A 12 -11.05 -28.19 -20.10
N LYS A 13 -10.83 -29.44 -20.54
CA LYS A 13 -10.81 -29.85 -21.95
C LYS A 13 -12.22 -29.74 -22.52
N ASP A 14 -12.47 -28.65 -23.25
CA ASP A 14 -13.70 -28.50 -24.03
C ASP A 14 -13.30 -28.15 -25.47
N GLU A 15 -13.63 -29.02 -26.42
CA GLU A 15 -13.09 -29.05 -27.79
C GLU A 15 -13.79 -28.11 -28.79
N SER A 16 -14.69 -27.23 -28.37
CA SER A 16 -15.30 -26.24 -29.28
C SER A 16 -14.45 -24.97 -29.41
N SER A 17 -13.48 -25.03 -30.32
CA SER A 17 -12.52 -23.97 -30.71
C SER A 17 -13.18 -22.71 -31.31
N LYS A 18 -13.92 -21.95 -30.50
CA LYS A 18 -13.98 -20.49 -30.64
C LYS A 18 -12.76 -19.94 -29.92
N ARG A 19 -11.95 -19.11 -30.59
CA ARG A 19 -10.72 -18.47 -30.05
C ARG A 19 -10.94 -18.02 -28.61
N ARG A 20 -10.55 -18.82 -27.62
CA ARG A 20 -10.57 -18.41 -26.22
C ARG A 20 -9.63 -17.20 -26.11
N PRO A 21 -10.05 -16.09 -25.50
CA PRO A 21 -9.14 -15.00 -25.20
C PRO A 21 -7.94 -15.60 -24.46
N LYS A 22 -6.71 -15.22 -24.86
CA LYS A 22 -5.49 -15.71 -24.21
C LYS A 22 -5.66 -15.49 -22.70
N SER A 23 -5.59 -16.57 -21.92
CA SER A 23 -5.60 -16.48 -20.46
C SER A 23 -4.47 -15.55 -20.03
N LEU A 24 -4.78 -14.63 -19.12
CA LEU A 24 -3.81 -13.68 -18.62
C LEU A 24 -2.69 -14.47 -17.94
N SER A 25 -1.43 -14.22 -18.31
CA SER A 25 -0.34 -14.93 -17.64
C SER A 25 -0.20 -14.40 -16.22
N LEU A 26 0.05 -15.28 -15.24
CA LEU A 26 0.41 -14.85 -13.88
C LEU A 26 1.56 -13.83 -13.89
N LYS A 27 2.48 -13.92 -14.87
CA LYS A 27 3.56 -12.95 -15.07
C LYS A 27 3.07 -11.52 -15.32
N ASP A 28 1.95 -11.35 -16.02
CA ASP A 28 1.36 -10.04 -16.30
C ASP A 28 0.77 -9.43 -15.01
N VAL A 29 0.12 -10.28 -14.18
CA VAL A 29 -0.39 -9.88 -12.86
C VAL A 29 0.75 -9.51 -11.93
N GLN A 30 1.85 -10.26 -11.94
CA GLN A 30 3.04 -9.96 -11.13
C GLN A 30 3.70 -8.65 -11.54
N ALA A 31 3.74 -8.35 -12.85
CA ALA A 31 4.27 -7.08 -13.34
C ALA A 31 3.52 -5.86 -12.76
N LEU A 32 2.24 -6.04 -12.38
CA LEU A 32 1.42 -5.01 -11.74
C LEU A 32 2.00 -4.54 -10.41
N PHE A 33 2.52 -5.46 -9.59
CA PHE A 33 2.96 -5.18 -8.23
C PHE A 33 4.46 -5.33 -8.00
N ARG A 34 5.20 -5.71 -9.04
CA ARG A 34 6.66 -5.80 -9.01
C ARG A 34 7.35 -4.55 -8.42
N PRO A 35 6.92 -3.30 -8.71
CA PRO A 35 7.55 -2.13 -8.09
C PRO A 35 7.50 -2.17 -6.55
N PHE A 36 6.34 -2.53 -5.99
CA PHE A 36 6.15 -2.61 -4.54
C PHE A 36 6.92 -3.78 -3.94
N GLN A 37 6.90 -4.95 -4.61
CA GLN A 37 7.67 -6.12 -4.17
C GLN A 37 9.17 -5.88 -4.15
N ILE A 38 9.71 -5.07 -5.07
CA ILE A 38 11.14 -4.70 -5.07
C ILE A 38 11.48 -3.92 -3.80
N VAL A 39 10.65 -2.92 -3.44
CA VAL A 39 10.85 -2.16 -2.20
C VAL A 39 10.75 -3.11 -1.00
N GLU A 40 9.69 -3.91 -0.88
CA GLU A 40 9.55 -4.88 0.21
C GLU A 40 10.74 -5.86 0.29
N ALA A 41 11.29 -6.29 -0.85
CA ALA A 41 12.45 -7.19 -0.90
C ALA A 41 13.74 -6.53 -0.40
N ILE A 42 13.96 -5.24 -0.71
CA ILE A 42 15.12 -4.49 -0.21
C ILE A 42 15.16 -4.48 1.32
N PHE A 43 13.99 -4.45 1.96
CA PHE A 43 13.87 -4.44 3.42
C PHE A 43 13.57 -5.81 4.03
N VAL A 44 13.67 -6.90 3.26
CA VAL A 44 13.41 -8.26 3.74
C VAL A 44 11.98 -8.41 4.32
N LEU A 45 11.01 -7.67 3.76
CA LEU A 45 9.60 -7.65 4.18
C LEU A 45 8.65 -8.19 3.10
N THR A 46 9.15 -9.01 2.16
CA THR A 46 8.28 -9.60 1.12
C THR A 46 7.17 -10.45 1.73
N ARG A 47 5.94 -10.26 1.26
CA ARG A 47 4.75 -10.98 1.78
C ARG A 47 4.64 -12.44 1.36
N TYR A 48 5.15 -12.75 0.18
CA TYR A 48 5.08 -14.07 -0.43
C TYR A 48 6.23 -14.23 -1.45
N GLN A 49 6.52 -15.46 -1.81
CA GLN A 49 7.50 -15.78 -2.85
C GLN A 49 6.79 -16.22 -4.13
N ILE A 50 7.35 -15.81 -5.25
CA ILE A 50 6.93 -16.29 -6.56
C ILE A 50 7.97 -17.31 -7.03
N LYS A 51 7.56 -18.56 -7.23
CA LYS A 51 8.41 -19.63 -7.78
C LYS A 51 7.81 -20.12 -9.09
N GLY A 52 8.31 -19.60 -10.21
CA GLY A 52 7.75 -19.88 -11.53
C GLY A 52 6.33 -19.32 -11.66
N ASN A 53 5.36 -20.21 -11.88
CA ASN A 53 3.93 -19.85 -12.00
C ASN A 53 3.14 -20.10 -10.70
N LEU A 54 3.83 -20.31 -9.57
CA LEU A 54 3.19 -20.56 -8.28
C LEU A 54 3.53 -19.46 -7.28
N VAL A 55 2.52 -19.00 -6.56
CA VAL A 55 2.66 -18.12 -5.40
C VAL A 55 2.71 -19.00 -4.17
N VAL A 56 3.82 -18.93 -3.44
CA VAL A 56 4.06 -19.75 -2.27
C VAL A 56 4.30 -18.86 -1.06
N GLN A 57 3.92 -19.38 0.11
CA GLN A 57 4.26 -18.75 1.38
C GLN A 57 5.79 -18.67 1.53
N ASN A 58 6.25 -17.67 2.28
CA ASN A 58 7.65 -17.56 2.65
C ASN A 58 8.07 -18.80 3.46
N SER A 59 9.34 -19.21 3.33
CA SER A 59 9.88 -20.29 4.15
C SER A 59 10.01 -19.84 5.61
N LEU A 60 9.93 -20.79 6.55
CA LEU A 60 10.18 -20.53 7.97
C LEU A 60 11.55 -19.84 8.19
N PHE A 61 12.57 -20.27 7.45
CA PHE A 61 13.90 -19.65 7.49
C PHE A 61 13.87 -18.18 7.07
N TYR A 62 13.14 -17.84 6.00
CA TYR A 62 12.96 -16.44 5.58
C TYR A 62 12.25 -15.62 6.67
N ASN A 63 11.20 -16.18 7.30
CA ASN A 63 10.47 -15.49 8.35
C ASN A 63 11.36 -15.19 9.57
N ILE A 64 12.17 -16.16 10.00
CA ILE A 64 13.15 -15.97 11.09
C ILE A 64 14.20 -14.93 10.70
N PHE A 65 14.76 -15.02 9.48
CA PHE A 65 15.74 -14.08 8.99
C PHE A 65 15.18 -12.64 8.91
N SER A 66 13.96 -12.49 8.39
CA SER A 66 13.23 -11.21 8.34
C SER A 66 13.00 -10.64 9.74
N GLY A 67 12.63 -11.48 10.72
CA GLY A 67 12.47 -11.06 12.11
C GLY A 67 13.78 -10.59 12.74
N ILE A 68 14.88 -11.32 12.54
CA ILE A 68 16.21 -10.92 13.01
C ILE A 68 16.64 -9.61 12.34
N PHE A 69 16.41 -9.47 11.03
CA PHE A 69 16.69 -8.25 10.29
C PHE A 69 15.89 -7.07 10.84
N GLY A 70 14.58 -7.23 11.08
CA GLY A 70 13.72 -6.20 11.67
C GLY A 70 14.16 -5.78 13.08
N ILE A 71 14.53 -6.74 13.93
CA ILE A 71 15.08 -6.45 15.27
C ILE A 71 16.41 -5.71 15.17
N SER A 72 17.30 -6.16 14.28
CA SER A 72 18.62 -5.55 14.06
C SER A 72 18.49 -4.13 13.51
N LEU A 73 17.55 -3.91 12.58
CA LEU A 73 17.23 -2.61 12.02
C LEU A 73 16.71 -1.67 13.11
N THR A 74 15.74 -2.13 13.93
CA THR A 74 15.23 -1.35 15.06
C THR A 74 16.33 -1.02 16.07
N ALA A 75 17.20 -1.98 16.43
CA ALA A 75 18.33 -1.73 17.32
C ALA A 75 19.32 -0.72 16.72
N CYS A 76 19.58 -0.79 15.41
CA CYS A 76 20.40 0.18 14.69
C CYS A 76 19.78 1.58 14.74
N LEU A 77 18.46 1.71 14.51
CA LEU A 77 17.75 2.99 14.62
C LEU A 77 17.82 3.55 16.05
N VAL A 78 17.60 2.73 17.06
CA VAL A 78 17.70 3.13 18.47
C VAL A 78 19.10 3.65 18.76
N PHE A 79 20.12 2.92 18.34
CA PHE A 79 21.51 3.30 18.54
C PHE A 79 21.84 4.64 17.86
N VAL A 80 21.53 4.76 16.56
CA VAL A 80 21.78 5.97 15.76
C VAL A 80 21.09 7.21 16.34
N ASN A 81 19.80 7.10 16.65
CA ASN A 81 19.05 8.27 17.12
C ASN A 81 19.46 8.68 18.54
N LEU A 82 19.78 7.73 19.43
CA LEU A 82 20.15 8.04 20.81
C LEU A 82 21.63 8.36 21.00
N GLN A 83 22.52 7.97 20.09
CA GLN A 83 23.96 8.20 20.22
C GLN A 83 24.28 9.69 20.38
N SER A 84 23.65 10.55 19.58
CA SER A 84 23.83 12.00 19.64
C SER A 84 23.40 12.59 20.99
N SER A 85 22.47 11.94 21.69
CA SER A 85 21.87 12.44 22.93
C SER A 85 22.67 12.12 24.20
N TYR A 86 23.58 11.15 24.15
CA TYR A 86 24.35 10.73 25.33
C TYR A 86 25.54 11.65 25.65
N ALA A 87 25.97 12.50 24.72
CA ALA A 87 27.22 13.25 24.84
C ALA A 87 27.07 14.62 25.55
N GLU A 88 25.84 15.13 25.72
CA GLU A 88 25.63 16.54 26.05
C GLU A 88 24.63 16.77 27.19
N VAL A 89 24.78 17.91 27.87
CA VAL A 89 23.83 18.37 28.88
C VAL A 89 22.59 18.89 28.16
N LEU A 90 21.52 18.10 28.16
CA LEU A 90 20.25 18.42 27.47
C LEU A 90 19.61 19.70 28.03
N THR A 91 19.81 20.83 27.35
CA THR A 91 19.15 22.10 27.68
C THR A 91 18.63 22.77 26.40
N GLY A 92 17.54 23.55 26.52
CA GLY A 92 16.99 24.32 25.39
C GLY A 92 16.61 23.44 24.19
N LEU A 93 17.18 23.73 23.02
CA LEU A 93 16.88 23.07 21.75
C LEU A 93 17.31 21.60 21.73
N ASP A 94 18.40 21.25 22.40
CA ASP A 94 18.94 19.87 22.39
C ASP A 94 18.01 18.93 23.14
N PHE A 95 17.35 19.40 24.21
CA PHE A 95 16.30 18.65 24.89
C PHE A 95 15.08 18.42 23.99
N VAL A 96 14.67 19.44 23.23
CA VAL A 96 13.56 19.33 22.27
C VAL A 96 13.89 18.34 21.16
N LYS A 97 15.09 18.43 20.59
CA LYS A 97 15.59 17.50 19.58
C LYS A 97 15.59 16.07 20.13
N PHE A 98 16.16 15.84 21.30
CA PHE A 98 16.16 14.52 21.95
C PHE A 98 14.75 13.96 22.11
N PHE A 99 13.79 14.78 22.53
CA PHE A 99 12.41 14.34 22.67
C PHE A 99 11.77 13.94 21.32
N CYS A 100 12.03 14.70 20.25
CA CYS A 100 11.64 14.33 18.89
C CYS A 100 12.29 13.02 18.44
N ASP A 101 13.60 12.85 18.66
CA ASP A 101 14.35 11.66 18.26
C ASP A 101 13.84 10.39 18.98
N VAL A 102 13.53 10.49 20.29
CA VAL A 102 12.91 9.40 21.06
C VAL A 102 11.53 9.05 20.51
N GLN A 103 10.72 10.06 20.20
CA GLN A 103 9.39 9.85 19.64
C GLN A 103 9.48 9.17 18.26
N GLU A 104 10.33 9.67 17.37
CA GLU A 104 10.52 9.12 16.03
C GLU A 104 11.00 7.66 16.12
N MET A 105 11.93 7.36 17.04
CA MET A 105 12.37 6.00 17.32
C MET A 105 11.21 5.07 17.72
N LEU A 106 10.31 5.52 18.61
CA LEU A 106 9.14 4.74 19.00
C LEU A 106 8.21 4.50 17.80
N LEU A 107 7.97 5.54 17.00
CA LEU A 107 7.12 5.48 15.82
C LEU A 107 7.68 4.50 14.77
N LEU A 108 8.97 4.60 14.45
CA LEU A 108 9.66 3.70 13.52
C LEU A 108 9.67 2.25 14.04
N SER A 109 9.85 2.05 15.35
CA SER A 109 9.81 0.72 15.97
C SER A 109 8.42 0.07 15.83
N VAL A 110 7.36 0.84 16.10
CA VAL A 110 5.98 0.37 15.92
C VAL A 110 5.68 0.09 14.45
N GLY A 111 6.12 0.96 13.53
CA GLY A 111 5.93 0.78 12.10
C GLY A 111 6.63 -0.46 11.55
N ASN A 112 7.86 -0.73 11.99
CA ASN A 112 8.60 -1.94 11.65
C ASN A 112 7.90 -3.20 12.19
N LEU A 113 7.42 -3.15 13.44
CA LEU A 113 6.67 -4.26 14.03
C LEU A 113 5.38 -4.53 13.26
N ILE A 114 4.60 -3.50 12.96
CA ILE A 114 3.37 -3.63 12.16
C ILE A 114 3.69 -4.22 10.79
N SER A 115 4.72 -3.71 10.11
CA SER A 115 5.14 -4.19 8.78
C SER A 115 5.56 -5.66 8.82
N TYR A 116 6.30 -6.07 9.84
CA TYR A 116 6.68 -7.47 10.04
C TYR A 116 5.45 -8.36 10.30
N VAL A 117 4.55 -7.94 11.18
CA VAL A 117 3.32 -8.69 11.49
C VAL A 117 2.43 -8.82 10.25
N THR A 118 2.17 -7.72 9.54
CA THR A 118 1.28 -7.71 8.38
C THR A 118 1.87 -8.44 7.19
N ASN A 119 3.17 -8.34 6.94
CA ASN A 119 3.75 -8.92 5.73
C ASN A 119 4.24 -10.34 5.95
N VAL A 120 4.87 -10.62 7.10
CA VAL A 120 5.59 -11.88 7.35
C VAL A 120 4.75 -12.84 8.17
N ILE A 121 4.19 -12.40 9.31
CA ILE A 121 3.39 -13.29 10.18
C ILE A 121 2.06 -13.64 9.50
N LYS A 122 1.36 -12.64 8.95
CA LYS A 122 0.13 -12.83 8.16
C LYS A 122 0.38 -13.32 6.72
N ALA A 123 1.58 -13.83 6.41
CA ALA A 123 1.91 -14.37 5.09
C ALA A 123 0.90 -15.39 4.53
N PRO A 124 0.29 -16.30 5.33
CA PRO A 124 -0.71 -17.24 4.81
C PRO A 124 -1.90 -16.55 4.15
N SER A 125 -2.45 -15.50 4.77
CA SER A 125 -3.54 -14.70 4.20
C SER A 125 -3.08 -13.89 2.99
N ASN A 126 -1.83 -13.39 3.01
CA ASN A 126 -1.28 -12.58 1.91
C ASN A 126 -1.05 -13.39 0.63
N VAL A 127 -0.86 -14.71 0.70
CA VAL A 127 -0.72 -15.56 -0.48
C VAL A 127 -2.00 -15.61 -1.33
N LEU A 128 -3.15 -15.27 -0.76
CA LEU A 128 -4.40 -15.13 -1.50
C LEU A 128 -4.44 -13.84 -2.35
N LEU A 129 -3.67 -12.80 -2.00
CA LEU A 129 -3.71 -11.50 -2.71
C LEU A 129 -3.38 -11.62 -4.20
N PRO A 130 -2.33 -12.34 -4.63
CA PRO A 130 -2.05 -12.53 -6.06
C PRO A 130 -3.16 -13.27 -6.81
N SER A 131 -3.76 -14.32 -6.21
CA SER A 131 -4.85 -15.06 -6.83
C SER A 131 -6.10 -14.19 -6.97
N ILE A 132 -6.47 -13.47 -5.92
CA ILE A 132 -7.52 -12.45 -5.96
C ILE A 132 -7.25 -11.43 -7.08
N THR A 133 -6.02 -10.93 -7.17
CA THR A 133 -5.66 -9.96 -8.21
C THR A 133 -5.75 -10.58 -9.59
N GLN A 134 -5.32 -11.82 -9.76
CA GLN A 134 -5.43 -12.53 -11.03
C GLN A 134 -6.90 -12.61 -11.47
N ASN A 135 -7.81 -13.04 -10.59
CA ASN A 135 -9.23 -13.11 -10.89
C ASN A 135 -9.79 -11.73 -11.29
N LEU A 136 -9.44 -10.68 -10.54
CA LEU A 136 -9.82 -9.31 -10.89
C LEU A 136 -9.28 -8.88 -12.27
N CYS A 137 -8.04 -9.26 -12.58
CA CYS A 137 -7.45 -8.96 -13.88
C CYS A 137 -8.13 -9.75 -15.01
N GLU A 138 -8.50 -11.00 -14.78
CA GLU A 138 -9.22 -11.83 -15.74
C GLU A 138 -10.60 -11.23 -16.06
N ILE A 139 -11.35 -10.80 -15.04
CA ILE A 139 -12.62 -10.05 -15.20
C ILE A 139 -12.41 -8.84 -16.11
N ILE A 140 -11.36 -8.05 -15.87
CA ILE A 140 -11.04 -6.85 -16.65
C ILE A 140 -10.64 -7.19 -18.10
N CYS A 141 -9.90 -8.27 -18.30
CA CYS A 141 -9.48 -8.76 -19.61
C CYS A 141 -10.66 -9.26 -20.46
N LEU A 142 -11.64 -9.94 -19.86
CA LEU A 142 -12.83 -10.41 -20.56
C LEU A 142 -13.62 -9.28 -21.23
N HIS A 143 -13.53 -8.06 -20.68
CA HIS A 143 -14.14 -6.85 -21.23
C HIS A 143 -13.29 -6.15 -22.30
N GLY A 144 -12.20 -6.76 -22.77
CA GLY A 144 -11.32 -6.19 -23.80
C GLY A 144 -10.47 -5.01 -23.33
N GLN A 145 -10.39 -4.74 -22.03
CA GLN A 145 -9.68 -3.58 -21.48
C GLN A 145 -8.20 -3.86 -21.11
N GLY A 146 -7.53 -4.72 -21.88
CA GLY A 146 -6.13 -5.10 -21.64
C GLY A 146 -5.14 -3.92 -21.59
N HIS A 147 -5.45 -2.80 -22.26
CA HIS A 147 -4.62 -1.59 -22.24
C HIS A 147 -4.56 -0.91 -20.85
N ILE A 148 -5.55 -1.15 -20.00
CA ILE A 148 -5.59 -0.60 -18.63
C ILE A 148 -4.45 -1.15 -17.78
N PHE A 149 -4.07 -2.43 -17.96
CA PHE A 149 -2.96 -3.03 -17.22
C PHE A 149 -1.63 -2.35 -17.48
N LYS A 150 -1.29 -2.09 -18.75
CA LYS A 150 -0.04 -1.40 -19.10
C LYS A 150 0.03 -0.02 -18.46
N LYS A 151 -1.08 0.72 -18.51
CA LYS A 151 -1.19 2.04 -17.86
C LYS A 151 -1.05 1.91 -16.34
N PHE A 152 -1.63 0.87 -15.74
CA PHE A 152 -1.57 0.65 -14.30
C PHE A 152 -0.16 0.27 -13.82
N VAL A 153 0.52 -0.64 -14.52
CA VAL A 153 1.94 -0.98 -14.27
C VAL A 153 2.80 0.28 -14.33
N PHE A 154 2.64 1.09 -15.38
CA PHE A 154 3.36 2.35 -15.53
C PHE A 154 3.10 3.32 -14.36
N ILE A 155 1.84 3.51 -13.98
CA ILE A 155 1.48 4.38 -12.85
C ILE A 155 2.09 3.88 -11.54
N ASN A 156 2.12 2.58 -11.28
CA ASN A 156 2.74 2.02 -10.06
C ASN A 156 4.26 2.27 -10.03
N TRP A 157 4.94 2.12 -11.16
CA TRP A 157 6.36 2.49 -11.27
C TRP A 157 6.58 3.97 -10.99
N VAL A 158 5.76 4.85 -11.57
CA VAL A 158 5.84 6.29 -11.33
C VAL A 158 5.66 6.61 -9.85
N TRP A 159 4.71 5.97 -9.17
CA TRP A 159 4.50 6.17 -7.73
C TRP A 159 5.69 5.72 -6.88
N VAL A 160 6.22 4.52 -7.12
CA VAL A 160 7.38 4.01 -6.36
C VAL A 160 8.62 4.86 -6.61
N VAL A 161 8.89 5.24 -7.87
CA VAL A 161 10.00 6.13 -8.22
C VAL A 161 9.81 7.50 -7.59
N TYR A 162 8.58 8.05 -7.62
CA TYR A 162 8.25 9.31 -6.96
C TYR A 162 8.54 9.23 -5.46
N SER A 163 8.09 8.19 -4.76
CA SER A 163 8.38 7.99 -3.34
C SER A 163 9.89 7.97 -3.09
N VAL A 164 10.66 7.12 -3.77
CA VAL A 164 12.11 7.03 -3.58
C VAL A 164 12.83 8.35 -3.88
N LEU A 165 12.48 9.04 -4.97
CA LEU A 165 13.11 10.31 -5.34
C LEU A 165 12.73 11.43 -4.37
N SER A 166 11.48 11.49 -3.92
CA SER A 166 11.03 12.51 -2.96
C SER A 166 11.76 12.37 -1.62
N GLU A 167 11.99 11.13 -1.19
CA GLU A 167 12.73 10.76 0.01
C GLU A 167 14.23 11.10 -0.12
N GLY A 168 14.84 10.73 -1.24
CA GLY A 168 16.24 11.08 -1.53
C GLY A 168 16.48 12.59 -1.63
N LEU A 169 15.58 13.32 -2.28
CA LEU A 169 15.64 14.78 -2.36
C LEU A 169 15.48 15.41 -0.98
N TRP A 170 14.57 14.91 -0.16
CA TRP A 170 14.38 15.36 1.21
C TRP A 170 15.67 15.21 2.03
N ILE A 171 16.29 14.03 2.01
CA ILE A 171 17.56 13.76 2.70
C ILE A 171 18.65 14.76 2.28
N ILE A 172 18.79 15.04 0.97
CA ILE A 172 19.80 15.97 0.45
C ILE A 172 19.53 17.40 0.95
N ILE A 173 18.29 17.87 0.83
CA ILE A 173 17.90 19.22 1.25
C ILE A 173 18.08 19.36 2.76
N PHE A 174 17.64 18.37 3.53
CA PHE A 174 17.72 18.38 4.97
C PHE A 174 19.19 18.42 5.44
N LYS A 175 20.04 17.55 4.90
CA LYS A 175 21.47 17.54 5.18
C LYS A 175 22.13 18.89 4.88
N TYR A 176 21.76 19.53 3.77
CA TYR A 176 22.31 20.84 3.41
C TYR A 176 21.81 21.95 4.36
N ALA A 177 20.50 22.00 4.63
CA ALA A 177 19.89 23.02 5.47
C ALA A 177 20.32 22.93 6.95
N PHE A 178 20.57 21.72 7.43
CA PHE A 178 20.80 21.39 8.84
C PHE A 178 22.13 20.68 9.10
N HIS A 179 23.16 20.94 8.29
CA HIS A 179 24.46 20.25 8.39
C HIS A 179 25.11 20.24 9.79
N ASN A 180 24.78 21.21 10.65
CA ASN A 180 25.28 21.28 12.03
C ASN A 180 24.47 20.45 13.03
N LEU A 181 23.23 20.10 12.70
CA LEU A 181 22.31 19.40 13.61
C LEU A 181 22.10 17.94 13.24
N PHE A 182 22.36 17.58 11.97
CA PHE A 182 22.01 16.28 11.40
C PHE A 182 23.26 15.51 10.97
N GLU A 183 23.37 14.32 11.54
CA GLU A 183 24.41 13.37 11.25
C GLU A 183 24.03 12.49 10.05
N VAL A 184 25.04 11.93 9.39
CA VAL A 184 24.83 11.12 8.17
C VAL A 184 24.15 9.78 8.48
N ASP A 185 24.19 9.33 9.72
CA ASP A 185 23.58 8.10 10.20
C ASP A 185 22.03 8.17 10.23
N GLN A 186 21.44 9.35 10.45
CA GLN A 186 19.99 9.58 10.41
C GLN A 186 19.37 9.32 9.02
N VAL A 187 20.18 9.21 7.97
CA VAL A 187 19.76 8.79 6.63
C VAL A 187 19.03 7.43 6.65
N VAL A 188 19.45 6.52 7.54
CA VAL A 188 18.84 5.19 7.66
C VAL A 188 17.37 5.30 8.10
N SER A 189 17.05 6.18 9.05
CA SER A 189 15.67 6.44 9.50
C SER A 189 14.79 6.89 8.33
N PHE A 190 15.28 7.82 7.50
CA PHE A 190 14.51 8.34 6.37
C PHE A 190 14.24 7.29 5.29
N ILE A 191 15.20 6.42 5.01
CA ILE A 191 15.04 5.35 4.03
C ILE A 191 13.88 4.41 4.38
N ILE A 192 13.58 4.21 5.67
CA ILE A 192 12.48 3.34 6.12
C ILE A 192 11.10 3.94 5.79
N TYR A 193 10.96 5.27 5.71
CA TYR A 193 9.69 5.89 5.33
C TYR A 193 9.23 5.48 3.93
N ILE A 194 10.16 5.14 3.02
CA ILE A 194 9.85 4.59 1.70
C ILE A 194 8.94 3.35 1.81
N ILE A 195 9.15 2.50 2.82
CA ILE A 195 8.35 1.28 3.03
C ILE A 195 6.90 1.64 3.34
N TYR A 196 6.70 2.59 4.26
CA TYR A 196 5.36 2.97 4.70
C TYR A 196 4.56 3.65 3.58
N ASP A 197 5.20 4.55 2.83
CA ASP A 197 4.61 5.15 1.63
C ASP A 197 4.23 4.08 0.61
N THR A 198 5.14 3.15 0.35
CA THR A 198 4.94 2.03 -0.59
C THR A 198 3.77 1.13 -0.15
N HIS A 199 3.61 0.86 1.14
CA HIS A 199 2.48 0.07 1.65
C HIS A 199 1.12 0.73 1.39
N VAL A 200 1.01 2.04 1.62
CA VAL A 200 -0.23 2.78 1.36
C VAL A 200 -0.51 2.86 -0.14
N LEU A 201 0.51 3.13 -0.95
CA LEU A 201 0.38 3.15 -2.41
C LEU A 201 -0.01 1.78 -2.97
N TYR A 202 0.54 0.70 -2.42
CA TYR A 202 0.19 -0.66 -2.81
C TYR A 202 -1.29 -0.96 -2.50
N GLY A 203 -1.74 -0.63 -1.29
CA GLY A 203 -3.16 -0.74 -0.91
C GLY A 203 -4.07 0.11 -1.81
N ALA A 204 -3.70 1.36 -2.09
CA ALA A 204 -4.44 2.25 -2.99
C ALA A 204 -4.61 1.64 -4.38
N SER A 205 -3.54 1.04 -4.91
CA SER A 205 -3.55 0.38 -6.21
C SER A 205 -4.50 -0.81 -6.20
N ILE A 206 -4.45 -1.72 -5.22
CA ILE A 206 -5.38 -2.86 -5.21
C ILE A 206 -6.85 -2.39 -5.12
N ILE A 207 -7.17 -1.40 -4.28
CA ILE A 207 -8.52 -0.83 -4.19
C ILE A 207 -8.97 -0.23 -5.52
N LYS A 208 -8.08 0.47 -6.21
CA LYS A 208 -8.36 1.00 -7.55
C LYS A 208 -8.64 -0.11 -8.57
N LEU A 209 -7.92 -1.23 -8.51
CA LEU A 209 -8.16 -2.38 -9.39
C LEU A 209 -9.53 -3.02 -9.10
N MET A 210 -9.86 -3.26 -7.83
CA MET A 210 -11.16 -3.79 -7.40
C MET A 210 -12.31 -2.89 -7.86
N ARG A 211 -12.14 -1.57 -7.77
CA ARG A 211 -13.12 -0.62 -8.27
C ARG A 211 -13.36 -0.77 -9.77
N ILE A 212 -12.32 -0.92 -10.58
CA ILE A 212 -12.47 -1.08 -12.04
C ILE A 212 -13.25 -2.35 -12.35
N ALA A 213 -12.90 -3.47 -11.70
CA ALA A 213 -13.64 -4.73 -11.85
C ALA A 213 -15.12 -4.59 -11.46
N LEU A 214 -15.40 -3.92 -10.33
CA LEU A 214 -16.77 -3.67 -9.88
C LEU A 214 -17.55 -2.75 -10.84
N GLN A 215 -16.91 -1.75 -11.42
CA GLN A 215 -17.53 -0.86 -12.41
C GLN A 215 -17.90 -1.60 -13.70
N MET A 216 -17.08 -2.56 -14.12
CA MET A 216 -17.43 -3.42 -15.26
C MET A 216 -18.64 -4.28 -14.95
N TRP A 217 -18.63 -4.93 -13.78
CA TRP A 217 -19.77 -5.71 -13.30
C TRP A 217 -21.06 -4.88 -13.27
N ILE A 218 -21.02 -3.64 -12.75
CA ILE A 218 -22.15 -2.71 -12.74
C ILE A 218 -22.66 -2.41 -14.16
N ASN A 219 -21.75 -2.20 -15.11
CA ASN A 219 -22.10 -1.90 -16.49
C ASN A 219 -22.75 -3.09 -17.19
N ASP A 220 -22.28 -4.31 -16.92
CA ASP A 220 -22.85 -5.53 -17.47
C ASP A 220 -24.24 -5.80 -16.89
N ALA A 221 -24.39 -5.66 -15.57
CA ALA A 221 -25.69 -5.80 -14.89
C ALA A 221 -26.75 -4.79 -15.38
N ARG A 222 -26.33 -3.63 -15.91
CA ARG A 222 -27.22 -2.65 -16.54
C ARG A 222 -27.60 -2.98 -17.97
N LYS A 223 -26.71 -3.64 -18.71
CA LYS A 223 -26.88 -3.97 -20.12
C LYS A 223 -27.61 -5.29 -20.35
N SER A 224 -27.74 -6.12 -19.32
CA SER A 224 -28.52 -7.35 -19.39
C SER A 224 -30.01 -6.99 -19.54
N ASP A 225 -30.42 -6.68 -20.77
CA ASP A 225 -31.83 -6.69 -21.16
C ASP A 225 -32.37 -8.09 -20.85
N PHE A 226 -33.56 -8.15 -20.24
CA PHE A 226 -34.17 -9.35 -19.67
C PHE A 226 -34.50 -10.42 -20.72
N SER A 227 -33.51 -11.07 -21.32
CA SER A 227 -33.69 -12.22 -22.20
C SER A 227 -34.16 -13.46 -21.44
N SER A 228 -34.71 -14.42 -22.18
CA SER A 228 -35.53 -15.58 -21.76
C SER A 228 -35.19 -16.22 -20.40
N ASP A 229 -36.25 -16.65 -19.69
CA ASP A 229 -36.23 -17.03 -18.27
C ASP A 229 -35.21 -18.11 -17.84
N SER A 230 -34.79 -19.04 -18.71
CA SER A 230 -33.81 -20.08 -18.35
C SER A 230 -32.35 -19.61 -18.40
N GLU A 231 -31.93 -18.90 -19.46
CA GLU A 231 -30.56 -18.34 -19.57
C GLU A 231 -30.31 -17.25 -18.51
N LYS A 232 -31.40 -16.69 -17.99
CA LYS A 232 -31.39 -15.63 -16.97
C LYS A 232 -30.86 -16.13 -15.63
N GLU A 233 -31.26 -17.30 -15.15
CA GLU A 233 -30.85 -17.79 -13.83
C GLU A 233 -29.34 -18.06 -13.76
N ASP A 234 -28.79 -18.79 -14.74
CA ASP A 234 -27.36 -19.08 -14.81
C ASP A 234 -26.52 -17.81 -14.96
N TYR A 235 -26.97 -16.86 -15.78
CA TYR A 235 -26.32 -15.56 -15.93
C TYR A 235 -26.26 -14.79 -14.60
N TRP A 236 -27.39 -14.69 -13.88
CA TRP A 236 -27.43 -13.98 -12.60
C TRP A 236 -26.64 -14.68 -11.50
N ASN A 237 -26.65 -16.02 -11.47
CA ASN A 237 -25.82 -16.80 -10.56
C ASN A 237 -24.33 -16.52 -10.79
N ASN A 238 -23.91 -16.47 -12.06
CA ASN A 238 -22.53 -16.12 -12.43
C ASN A 238 -22.18 -14.67 -12.05
N MET A 239 -23.07 -13.71 -12.34
CA MET A 239 -22.88 -12.31 -11.94
C MET A 239 -22.77 -12.17 -10.41
N PHE A 240 -23.62 -12.86 -9.65
CA PHE A 240 -23.56 -12.84 -8.20
C PHE A 240 -22.26 -13.45 -7.67
N ALA A 241 -21.79 -14.56 -8.26
CA ALA A 241 -20.50 -15.17 -7.93
C ALA A 241 -19.34 -14.17 -8.11
N VAL A 242 -19.27 -13.49 -9.26
CA VAL A 242 -18.25 -12.46 -9.52
C VAL A 242 -18.31 -11.32 -8.51
N TYR A 243 -19.51 -10.86 -8.15
CA TYR A 243 -19.67 -9.84 -7.11
C TYR A 243 -19.16 -10.31 -5.75
N MET A 244 -19.48 -11.55 -5.35
CA MET A 244 -19.01 -12.14 -4.10
C MET A 244 -17.49 -12.28 -4.07
N GLU A 245 -16.87 -12.68 -5.19
CA GLU A 245 -15.42 -12.71 -5.32
C GLU A 245 -14.78 -11.33 -5.13
N ILE A 246 -15.33 -10.27 -5.74
CA ILE A 246 -14.85 -8.89 -5.54
C ILE A 246 -15.01 -8.46 -4.07
N PHE A 247 -16.09 -8.86 -3.41
CA PHE A 247 -16.34 -8.52 -2.02
C PHE A 247 -15.38 -9.23 -1.05
N ASP A 248 -15.12 -10.52 -1.27
CA ASP A 248 -14.19 -11.29 -0.46
C ASP A 248 -12.72 -10.88 -0.71
N ALA A 249 -12.41 -10.49 -1.95
CA ALA A 249 -11.17 -9.80 -2.29
C ALA A 249 -10.99 -8.53 -1.45
N TYR A 250 -12.03 -7.69 -1.35
CA TYR A 250 -11.99 -6.47 -0.55
C TYR A 250 -11.76 -6.77 0.93
N LYS A 251 -12.43 -7.77 1.53
CA LYS A 251 -12.18 -8.16 2.93
C LYS A 251 -10.73 -8.57 3.16
N THR A 252 -10.19 -9.37 2.25
CA THR A 252 -8.79 -9.85 2.34
C THR A 252 -7.81 -8.68 2.26
N VAL A 253 -8.04 -7.74 1.34
CA VAL A 253 -7.23 -6.51 1.21
C VAL A 253 -7.39 -5.62 2.44
N ALA A 254 -8.61 -5.46 2.95
CA ALA A 254 -8.85 -4.67 4.14
C ALA A 254 -8.09 -5.24 5.35
N ASP A 255 -8.17 -6.55 5.62
CA ASP A 255 -7.43 -7.17 6.73
C ASP A 255 -5.89 -7.07 6.57
N ALA A 256 -5.39 -7.17 5.34
CA ALA A 256 -3.97 -7.10 5.06
C ALA A 256 -3.39 -5.68 5.24
N PHE A 257 -4.11 -4.64 4.83
CA PHE A 257 -3.58 -3.27 4.78
C PHE A 257 -4.08 -2.36 5.90
N HIS A 258 -5.19 -2.68 6.58
CA HIS A 258 -5.78 -1.81 7.61
C HIS A 258 -4.79 -1.39 8.71
N PRO A 259 -3.96 -2.28 9.30
CA PRO A 259 -3.00 -1.86 10.32
C PRO A 259 -1.93 -0.90 9.79
N ALA A 260 -1.42 -1.15 8.57
CA ALA A 260 -0.41 -0.30 7.94
C ALA A 260 -0.96 1.09 7.59
N ILE A 261 -2.20 1.15 7.09
CA ILE A 261 -2.89 2.41 6.80
C ILE A 261 -3.14 3.20 8.09
N LEU A 262 -3.66 2.55 9.14
CA LEU A 262 -3.91 3.20 10.43
C LEU A 262 -2.61 3.78 11.01
N PHE A 263 -1.54 2.99 10.98
CA PHE A 263 -0.20 3.45 11.38
C PHE A 263 0.23 4.67 10.57
N TYR A 264 0.02 4.68 9.25
CA TYR A 264 0.37 5.81 8.40
C TYR A 264 -0.39 7.09 8.77
N TYR A 265 -1.67 7.02 9.15
CA TYR A 265 -2.40 8.18 9.66
C TYR A 265 -1.81 8.71 10.97
N ILE A 266 -1.50 7.82 11.91
CA ILE A 266 -0.87 8.18 13.18
C ILE A 266 0.49 8.84 12.92
N LYS A 267 1.31 8.24 12.04
CA LYS A 267 2.62 8.75 11.61
C LYS A 267 2.52 10.18 11.10
N ILE A 268 1.58 10.46 10.19
CA ILE A 268 1.42 11.82 9.63
C ILE A 268 1.03 12.82 10.71
N LEU A 269 0.04 12.48 11.53
CA LEU A 269 -0.44 13.37 12.58
C LEU A 269 0.69 13.73 13.55
N ASP A 270 1.39 12.70 14.01
CA ASP A 270 2.47 12.82 14.96
C ASP A 270 3.65 13.62 14.37
N ASN A 271 4.16 13.24 13.18
CA ASN A 271 5.23 14.00 12.49
C ASN A 271 4.83 15.46 12.24
N THR A 272 3.54 15.75 11.97
CA THR A 272 3.07 17.13 11.79
C THR A 272 3.17 17.93 13.07
N ILE A 273 2.70 17.36 14.19
CA ILE A 273 2.72 18.01 15.50
C ILE A 273 4.16 18.30 15.93
N PHE A 274 5.03 17.29 15.87
CA PHE A 274 6.43 17.42 16.27
C PHE A 274 7.22 18.34 15.34
N SER A 275 6.94 18.34 14.04
CA SER A 275 7.53 19.28 13.09
C SER A 275 7.13 20.73 13.38
N ILE A 276 5.87 21.00 13.75
CA ILE A 276 5.43 22.34 14.16
C ILE A 276 6.11 22.73 15.47
N TYR A 277 6.13 21.83 16.46
CA TYR A 277 6.76 22.06 17.75
C TYR A 277 8.25 22.43 17.61
N LEU A 278 9.03 21.62 16.89
CA LEU A 278 10.45 21.87 16.65
C LEU A 278 10.69 23.23 15.97
N ARG A 279 9.87 23.60 14.98
CA ARG A 279 10.01 24.89 14.28
C ARG A 279 9.72 26.09 15.19
N VAL A 280 8.72 25.97 16.07
CA VAL A 280 8.39 27.01 17.05
C VAL A 280 9.56 27.22 18.02
N GLU A 281 10.20 26.14 18.48
CA GLU A 281 11.35 26.24 19.38
C GLU A 281 12.60 26.81 18.69
N ILE A 282 12.88 26.40 17.43
CA ILE A 282 13.95 27.01 16.62
C ILE A 282 13.70 28.51 16.45
N GLY A 283 12.46 28.92 16.15
CA GLY A 283 12.11 30.32 15.94
C GLY A 283 12.25 31.22 17.17
N LYS A 284 12.28 30.65 18.39
CA LYS A 284 12.52 31.42 19.63
C LYS A 284 13.98 31.79 19.85
N LEU A 285 14.91 31.04 19.26
CA LEU A 285 16.35 31.20 19.49
C LEU A 285 17.03 32.11 18.46
N ASP A 286 16.34 32.37 17.36
CA ASP A 286 16.93 32.95 16.15
C ASP A 286 16.87 34.49 16.18
N THR A 287 18.04 35.13 16.07
CA THR A 287 18.23 36.59 15.99
C THR A 287 17.93 37.16 14.59
N GLU A 288 17.69 38.47 14.47
CA GLU A 288 17.12 39.16 13.27
C GLU A 288 17.69 38.75 11.89
N ASP A 289 18.96 38.35 11.77
CA ASP A 289 19.58 37.93 10.49
C ASP A 289 19.18 36.54 9.96
N SER A 290 18.43 35.74 10.74
CA SER A 290 18.13 34.33 10.38
C SER A 290 16.76 34.11 9.71
N PHE A 291 15.92 35.13 9.60
CA PHE A 291 14.52 34.97 9.18
C PHE A 291 14.37 34.26 7.82
N ILE A 292 15.21 34.60 6.84
CA ILE A 292 15.18 33.97 5.51
C ILE A 292 15.51 32.47 5.60
N LYS A 293 16.47 32.09 6.46
CA LYS A 293 16.84 30.69 6.67
C LYS A 293 15.72 29.91 7.33
N LEU A 294 15.10 30.47 8.37
CA LEU A 294 13.94 29.88 9.06
C LEU A 294 12.74 29.70 8.12
N LEU A 295 12.48 30.70 7.27
CA LEU A 295 11.43 30.63 6.26
C LEU A 295 11.71 29.52 5.23
N ALA A 296 12.94 29.45 4.71
CA ALA A 296 13.34 28.41 3.75
C ALA A 296 13.20 27.00 4.34
N ILE A 297 13.68 26.80 5.57
CA ILE A 297 13.52 25.55 6.34
C ILE A 297 12.03 25.19 6.49
N THR A 298 11.20 26.16 6.86
CA THR A 298 9.78 25.95 7.07
C THR A 298 9.08 25.54 5.78
N LEU A 299 9.36 26.23 4.67
CA LEU A 299 8.79 25.90 3.35
C LEU A 299 9.20 24.52 2.88
N VAL A 300 10.48 24.18 3.02
CA VAL A 300 11.01 22.85 2.72
C VAL A 300 10.28 21.78 3.53
N SER A 301 10.17 21.94 4.85
CA SER A 301 9.46 21.01 5.72
C SER A 301 7.97 20.87 5.38
N LEU A 302 7.32 21.95 4.95
CA LEU A 302 5.94 21.88 4.46
C LEU A 302 5.83 21.05 3.17
N CYS A 303 6.81 21.10 2.26
CA CYS A 303 6.80 20.26 1.05
C CYS A 303 6.77 18.76 1.38
N TRP A 304 7.51 18.33 2.40
CA TRP A 304 7.45 16.96 2.90
C TRP A 304 6.06 16.59 3.43
N LEU A 305 5.47 17.46 4.26
CA LEU A 305 4.13 17.24 4.79
C LEU A 305 3.09 17.15 3.66
N TYR A 306 3.21 18.00 2.63
CA TYR A 306 2.34 17.95 1.47
C TYR A 306 2.45 16.63 0.69
N LYS A 307 3.65 16.05 0.56
CA LYS A 307 3.83 14.70 -0.02
C LYS A 307 3.02 13.67 0.75
N ASP A 308 3.21 13.61 2.07
CA ASP A 308 2.55 12.63 2.94
C ASP A 308 1.02 12.77 2.89
N LEU A 309 0.52 14.02 2.95
CA LEU A 309 -0.90 14.33 2.81
C LEU A 309 -1.44 13.97 1.42
N LEU A 310 -0.68 14.18 0.35
CA LEU A 310 -1.10 13.84 -1.02
C LEU A 310 -1.27 12.33 -1.20
N ILE A 311 -0.38 11.51 -0.62
CA ILE A 311 -0.51 10.04 -0.62
C ILE A 311 -1.77 9.64 0.17
N MET A 312 -1.99 10.23 1.34
CA MET A 312 -3.16 9.97 2.20
C MET A 312 -4.49 10.35 1.52
N ILE A 313 -4.54 11.54 0.90
CA ILE A 313 -5.70 12.01 0.13
C ILE A 313 -5.95 11.07 -1.04
N THR A 314 -4.91 10.69 -1.77
CA THR A 314 -5.02 9.75 -2.90
C THR A 314 -5.62 8.42 -2.45
N PHE A 315 -5.13 7.84 -1.36
CA PHE A 315 -5.68 6.61 -0.78
C PHE A 315 -7.16 6.78 -0.38
N SER A 316 -7.48 7.85 0.34
CA SER A 316 -8.85 8.15 0.80
C SER A 316 -9.83 8.29 -0.37
N VAL A 317 -9.43 9.01 -1.42
CA VAL A 317 -10.21 9.17 -2.66
C VAL A 317 -10.42 7.84 -3.37
N MET A 318 -9.44 6.93 -3.37
CA MET A 318 -9.62 5.59 -3.95
C MET A 318 -10.64 4.77 -3.15
N CYS A 319 -10.57 4.81 -1.83
CA CYS A 319 -11.55 4.17 -0.94
C CYS A 319 -12.96 4.70 -1.17
N GLU A 320 -13.16 6.02 -1.15
CA GLU A 320 -14.47 6.65 -1.34
C GLU A 320 -15.08 6.26 -2.70
N LYS A 321 -14.28 6.31 -3.76
CA LYS A 321 -14.69 5.92 -5.10
C LYS A 321 -15.06 4.43 -5.19
N PHE A 322 -14.36 3.56 -4.46
CA PHE A 322 -14.72 2.15 -4.35
C PHE A 322 -16.04 1.95 -3.59
N TYR A 323 -16.20 2.60 -2.42
CA TYR A 323 -17.45 2.56 -1.66
C TYR A 323 -18.66 3.05 -2.46
N THR A 324 -18.46 4.09 -3.28
CA THR A 324 -19.50 4.63 -4.16
C THR A 324 -19.94 3.59 -5.18
N ALA A 325 -18.99 2.91 -5.83
CA ALA A 325 -19.29 1.81 -6.75
C ALA A 325 -20.00 0.64 -6.02
N MET A 326 -19.61 0.32 -4.78
CA MET A 326 -20.28 -0.71 -3.97
C MET A 326 -21.75 -0.35 -3.66
N ARG A 327 -22.03 0.92 -3.34
CA ARG A 327 -23.41 1.39 -3.13
C ARG A 327 -24.25 1.30 -4.40
N GLU A 328 -23.65 1.62 -5.54
CA GLU A 328 -24.29 1.52 -6.85
C GLU A 328 -24.62 0.05 -7.20
N ALA A 329 -23.68 -0.87 -7.00
CA ALA A 329 -23.92 -2.30 -7.16
C ALA A 329 -25.08 -2.80 -6.27
N LYS A 330 -25.11 -2.40 -4.98
CA LYS A 330 -26.20 -2.71 -4.06
C LYS A 330 -27.56 -2.16 -4.54
N SER A 331 -27.57 -0.95 -5.09
CA SER A 331 -28.78 -0.32 -5.64
C SER A 331 -29.35 -1.13 -6.81
N ILE A 332 -28.48 -1.57 -7.74
CA ILE A 332 -28.87 -2.41 -8.88
C ILE A 332 -29.45 -3.75 -8.40
N CYS A 333 -28.80 -4.43 -7.45
CA CYS A 333 -29.33 -5.66 -6.87
C CYS A 333 -30.72 -5.45 -6.24
N SER A 334 -30.93 -4.31 -5.57
CA SER A 334 -32.22 -3.99 -4.95
C SER A 334 -33.31 -3.75 -6.00
N GLN A 335 -32.98 -3.07 -7.10
CA GLN A 335 -33.91 -2.86 -8.22
C GLN A 335 -34.29 -4.17 -8.91
N LEU A 336 -33.32 -5.08 -9.10
CA LEU A 336 -33.56 -6.41 -9.67
C LEU A 336 -34.48 -7.28 -8.79
N ILE A 337 -34.34 -7.20 -7.47
CA ILE A 337 -35.23 -7.90 -6.54
C ILE A 337 -36.64 -7.29 -6.59
N ALA A 338 -36.76 -5.97 -6.68
CA ALA A 338 -38.04 -5.29 -6.76
C ALA A 338 -38.79 -5.61 -8.05
N SER A 339 -38.11 -5.63 -9.21
CA SER A 339 -38.73 -5.95 -10.50
C SER A 339 -39.26 -7.38 -10.55
N LYS A 340 -38.54 -8.35 -9.96
CA LYS A 340 -38.98 -9.75 -9.85
C LYS A 340 -40.22 -9.94 -8.97
N ARG A 341 -40.48 -9.03 -8.02
CA ARG A 341 -41.70 -9.08 -7.19
C ARG A 341 -42.92 -8.48 -7.88
N SER A 342 -42.72 -7.61 -8.87
CA SER A 342 -43.80 -6.95 -9.61
C SER A 342 -44.24 -7.71 -10.87
N SER A 343 -43.40 -8.60 -11.38
CA SER A 343 -43.74 -9.58 -12.43
C SER A 343 -44.37 -10.82 -11.82
#